data_AF-A0A9W6ZFC4-F1
#
_entry.id   AF-A0A9W6ZFC4-F1
#
_cell.length_a   1.000
_cell.length_b   1.000
_cell.length_c   1.000
_cell.angle_alpha   90.00
_cell.angle_beta   90.00
_cell.angle_gamma   90.00
#
_symmetry.space_group_name_H-M   'P 1'
#
loop_
_entity.id
_entity.type
_entity.pdbx_description
1 polymer ?
#
loop_
_entity_poly.entity_id
_entity_poly.type
_entity_poly.pdbx_seq_one_letter_code
_entity_poly.pdbx_strand_id
1 'polypeptide(L)'
;RKDKTLSFFLIMISTETYVKAFALIFGVYGLQMGLVPGKMVTDHFEAPATPLLKFWIRGQSVSLIGMCYLLTQVPSDKGALIGTIASFAVGVLYPWNAKFGYITPGLPVKYPMHYVPE
;
A
#
# COMPACT_ATOMS: atom_id res chain seq x y z
N ARG A 1 -25.08 -10.73 38.79
CA ARG A 1 -25.50 -10.33 37.42
C ARG A 1 -24.21 -10.24 36.60
N LYS A 2 -24.11 -11.02 35.53
CA LYS A 2 -22.86 -11.25 34.77
C LYS A 2 -22.49 -10.01 33.96
N ASP A 3 -21.47 -9.27 34.37
CA ASP A 3 -20.83 -8.30 33.49
C ASP A 3 -19.85 -9.03 32.59
N LYS A 4 -20.35 -9.36 31.41
CA LYS A 4 -19.54 -9.73 30.26
C LYS A 4 -18.81 -8.46 29.82
N THR A 5 -17.64 -8.21 30.37
CA THR A 5 -16.67 -7.29 29.77
C THR A 5 -16.36 -7.87 28.39
N LEU A 6 -17.01 -7.29 27.38
CA LEU A 6 -16.72 -7.60 25.99
C LEU A 6 -15.23 -7.38 25.79
N SER A 7 -14.55 -8.48 25.50
CA SER A 7 -13.18 -8.59 25.01
C SER A 7 -12.94 -7.59 23.88
N PHE A 8 -12.51 -6.36 24.22
CA PHE A 8 -11.94 -5.41 23.28
C PHE A 8 -10.43 -5.66 23.21
N PHE A 9 -10.05 -6.81 22.65
CA PHE A 9 -8.71 -6.96 22.06
C PHE A 9 -8.67 -6.12 20.77
N LEU A 10 -8.70 -4.78 20.93
CA LEU A 10 -8.02 -3.91 19.99
C LEU A 10 -6.55 -4.30 20.11
N ILE A 11 -6.04 -4.99 19.10
CA ILE A 11 -4.61 -5.30 19.02
C ILE A 11 -3.91 -3.94 18.96
N MET A 12 -3.43 -3.47 20.11
CA MET A 12 -2.50 -2.35 20.19
C MET A 12 -1.19 -2.85 19.59
N ILE A 13 -1.06 -2.72 18.26
CA ILE A 13 0.19 -3.03 17.55
C ILE A 13 1.24 -2.03 18.04
N SER A 14 2.40 -2.52 18.49
CA SER A 14 3.50 -1.64 18.88
C SER A 14 4.01 -0.85 17.67
N THR A 15 4.59 0.33 17.88
CA THR A 15 5.17 1.14 16.80
C THR A 15 6.24 0.37 16.01
N GLU A 16 7.01 -0.48 16.69
CA GLU A 16 8.00 -1.35 16.04
C GLU A 16 7.34 -2.41 15.15
N THR A 17 6.30 -3.09 15.64
CA THR A 17 5.55 -4.07 14.83
C THR A 17 4.90 -3.38 13.64
N TYR A 18 4.36 -2.17 13.81
CA TYR A 18 3.80 -1.38 12.72
C TYR A 18 4.85 -1.06 11.65
N VAL A 19 6.03 -0.54 12.02
CA VAL A 19 7.10 -0.21 11.07
C VAL A 19 7.57 -1.44 10.31
N LYS A 20 7.73 -2.59 10.99
CA LYS A 20 8.12 -3.85 10.34
C LYS A 20 7.02 -4.34 9.38
N ALA A 21 5.76 -4.26 9.77
CA ALA A 21 4.63 -4.64 8.92
C ALA A 21 4.55 -3.74 7.69
N PHE A 22 4.71 -2.42 7.87
CA PHE A 22 4.78 -1.45 6.78
C PHE A 22 5.91 -1.81 5.81
N ALA A 23 7.13 -1.98 6.33
CA ALA A 23 8.31 -2.28 5.51
C ALA A 23 8.16 -3.60 4.76
N LEU A 24 7.54 -4.62 5.38
CA LEU A 24 7.26 -5.90 4.74
C LEU A 24 6.26 -5.75 3.59
N ILE A 25 5.08 -5.18 3.86
CA ILE A 25 3.99 -5.06 2.89
C ILE A 25 4.43 -4.19 1.71
N PHE A 26 4.88 -2.96 1.99
CA PHE A 26 5.30 -2.03 0.95
C PHE A 26 6.63 -2.46 0.30
N GLY A 27 7.49 -3.17 1.01
CA GLY A 27 8.69 -3.77 0.43
C GLY A 27 8.34 -4.84 -0.61
N VAL A 28 7.39 -5.74 -0.33
CA VAL A 28 6.89 -6.72 -1.30
C VAL A 28 6.26 -6.02 -2.51
N TYR A 29 5.45 -4.99 -2.30
CA TYR A 29 4.92 -4.17 -3.40
C TYR A 29 6.05 -3.52 -4.22
N GLY A 30 7.08 -3.00 -3.57
CA GLY A 30 8.26 -2.46 -4.25
C GLY A 30 8.98 -3.51 -5.10
N LEU A 31 9.15 -4.72 -4.59
CA LEU A 31 9.72 -5.84 -5.35
C LEU A 31 8.84 -6.20 -6.56
N GLN A 32 7.52 -6.23 -6.40
CA GLN A 32 6.59 -6.48 -7.50
C GLN A 32 6.67 -5.38 -8.57
N MET A 33 6.74 -4.11 -8.16
CA MET A 33 6.94 -2.99 -9.08
C MET A 33 8.26 -3.11 -9.86
N GLY A 34 9.33 -3.59 -9.23
CA GLY A 34 10.63 -3.76 -9.87
C GLY A 34 10.69 -4.96 -10.83
N LEU A 35 10.24 -6.12 -10.35
CA LEU A 35 10.40 -7.42 -11.03
C LEU A 35 9.27 -7.71 -12.02
N VAL A 36 8.03 -7.37 -11.68
CA VAL A 36 6.83 -7.69 -12.46
C VAL A 36 5.91 -6.46 -12.67
N PRO A 37 6.44 -5.31 -13.15
CA PRO A 37 5.69 -4.05 -13.25
C PRO A 37 4.41 -4.14 -14.10
N GLY A 38 4.36 -5.07 -15.05
CA GLY A 38 3.17 -5.27 -15.87
C GLY A 38 1.94 -5.67 -15.06
N LYS A 39 2.13 -6.51 -14.04
CA LYS A 39 1.04 -7.01 -13.19
C LYS A 39 0.41 -5.91 -12.34
N MET A 40 1.18 -4.87 -12.00
CA MET A 40 0.68 -3.70 -11.27
C MET A 40 -0.44 -2.97 -12.03
N VAL A 41 -0.49 -3.08 -13.36
CA VAL A 41 -1.58 -2.53 -14.18
C VAL A 41 -2.59 -3.62 -14.51
N THR A 42 -2.13 -4.72 -15.10
CA THR A 42 -3.03 -5.72 -15.70
C THR A 42 -3.87 -6.47 -14.68
N ASP A 43 -3.45 -6.55 -13.43
CA ASP A 43 -4.25 -7.24 -12.39
C ASP A 43 -5.41 -6.33 -11.92
N HIS A 44 -5.25 -5.01 -12.00
CA HIS A 44 -6.20 -4.02 -11.43
C HIS A 44 -7.07 -3.32 -12.49
N PHE A 45 -6.61 -3.26 -13.74
CA PHE A 45 -7.26 -2.50 -14.82
C PHE A 45 -7.43 -3.32 -16.10
N GLU A 46 -8.51 -3.07 -16.83
CA GLU A 46 -8.72 -3.51 -18.22
C GLU A 46 -7.93 -2.62 -19.18
N ALA A 47 -6.62 -2.53 -18.96
CA ALA A 47 -5.71 -1.71 -19.74
C ALA A 47 -4.37 -2.44 -19.96
N PRO A 48 -3.70 -2.23 -21.11
CA PRO A 48 -2.39 -2.79 -21.34
C PRO A 48 -1.32 -2.09 -20.49
N ALA A 49 -0.40 -2.87 -19.93
CA ALA A 49 0.82 -2.33 -19.33
C ALA A 49 1.82 -1.93 -20.43
N THR A 50 1.71 -0.68 -20.91
CA THR A 50 2.59 -0.13 -21.94
C THR A 50 4.06 -0.12 -21.50
N PRO A 51 5.04 -0.09 -22.43
CA PRO A 51 6.46 0.01 -22.08
C PRO A 51 6.77 1.23 -21.19
N LEU A 52 6.13 2.38 -21.46
CA LEU A 52 6.30 3.60 -20.67
C LEU A 52 5.78 3.44 -19.23
N LEU A 53 4.60 2.82 -19.04
CA LEU A 53 4.08 2.56 -17.70
C LEU A 53 4.99 1.60 -16.93
N LYS A 54 5.47 0.53 -17.57
CA LYS A 54 6.41 -0.41 -16.95
C LYS A 54 7.71 0.27 -16.52
N PHE A 55 8.21 1.20 -17.34
CA PHE A 55 9.40 2.00 -17.01
C PHE A 55 9.17 2.85 -15.74
N TRP A 56 8.06 3.60 -15.69
CA TRP A 56 7.73 4.44 -14.53
C TRP A 56 7.50 3.63 -13.25
N ILE A 57 6.78 2.50 -13.34
CA ILE A 57 6.52 1.62 -12.19
C ILE A 57 7.83 1.05 -11.65
N ARG A 58 8.74 0.62 -12.53
CA ARG A 58 10.07 0.15 -12.10
C ARG A 58 10.93 1.26 -11.49
N GLY A 59 10.80 2.50 -11.97
CA GLY A 59 11.42 3.64 -11.30
C GLY A 59 10.89 3.83 -9.88
N GLN A 60 9.57 3.74 -9.71
CA GLN A 60 8.91 3.91 -8.41
C GLN A 60 9.27 2.82 -7.39
N SER A 61 9.69 1.62 -7.81
CA SER A 61 10.15 0.61 -6.86
C SER A 61 11.35 1.07 -6.03
N VAL A 62 12.23 1.90 -6.61
CA VAL A 62 13.44 2.38 -5.92
C VAL A 62 13.07 3.28 -4.75
N SER A 63 12.16 4.23 -4.95
CA SER A 63 11.70 5.14 -3.90
C SER A 63 10.92 4.40 -2.80
N LEU A 64 10.09 3.43 -3.17
CA LEU A 64 9.30 2.64 -2.21
C LEU A 64 10.19 1.75 -1.34
N ILE A 65 11.13 1.01 -1.94
CA ILE A 65 12.10 0.18 -1.21
C ILE A 65 13.02 1.04 -0.35
N GLY A 66 13.48 2.18 -0.88
CA GLY A 66 14.29 3.14 -0.13
C GLY A 66 13.56 3.67 1.10
N MET A 67 12.27 4.03 0.96
CA MET A 67 11.44 4.43 2.11
C MET A 67 11.31 3.32 3.13
N CYS A 68 11.04 2.07 2.72
CA CYS A 68 10.97 0.94 3.63
C CYS A 68 12.28 0.75 4.41
N TYR A 69 13.43 0.83 3.74
CA TYR A 69 14.73 0.77 4.40
C TYR A 69 14.89 1.91 5.40
N LEU A 70 14.68 3.17 4.99
CA LEU A 70 14.86 4.33 5.86
C LEU A 70 13.97 4.30 7.12
N LEU A 71 12.73 3.83 7.00
CA LEU A 71 11.82 3.70 8.15
C LEU A 71 12.33 2.70 9.20
N THR A 72 13.15 1.72 8.82
CA THR A 72 13.80 0.79 9.77
C THR A 72 15.04 1.36 10.44
N GLN A 73 15.54 2.51 9.98
CA GLN A 73 16.75 3.15 10.50
C GLN A 73 16.45 4.30 11.48
N VAL A 74 15.19 4.71 11.58
CA VAL A 74 14.75 5.81 12.47
C VAL A 74 14.05 5.28 13.72
N PRO A 75 13.93 6.08 14.80
CA PRO A 75 13.10 5.72 15.95
C PRO A 75 11.68 5.32 15.54
N SER A 76 11.15 4.26 16.15
CA SER A 76 9.92 3.60 15.71
C SER A 76 8.67 4.48 15.83
N ASP A 77 8.63 5.44 16.75
CA ASP A 77 7.57 6.44 16.87
C ASP A 77 7.51 7.36 15.63
N LYS A 78 8.68 7.83 15.17
CA LYS A 78 8.80 8.64 13.94
C LYS A 78 8.51 7.81 12.70
N GLY A 79 9.05 6.58 12.66
CA GLY A 79 8.77 5.64 11.58
C GLY A 79 7.27 5.33 11.45
N ALA A 80 6.59 5.11 12.56
CA ALA A 80 5.15 4.85 12.58
C ALA A 80 4.32 6.05 12.11
N LEU A 81 4.69 7.27 12.53
CA LEU A 81 4.03 8.50 12.07
C LEU A 81 4.18 8.67 10.55
N ILE A 82 5.41 8.56 10.03
CA ILE A 82 5.68 8.71 8.58
C ILE A 82 4.96 7.60 7.80
N GLY A 83 5.05 6.35 8.25
CA GLY A 83 4.36 5.21 7.64
C GLY A 83 2.84 5.38 7.61
N THR A 84 2.25 5.98 8.65
CA THR A 84 0.81 6.27 8.70
C THR A 84 0.43 7.32 7.67
N ILE A 85 1.17 8.43 7.60
CA ILE A 85 0.95 9.49 6.61
C ILE A 85 1.10 8.93 5.19
N ALA A 86 2.16 8.16 4.94
CA ALA A 86 2.41 7.53 3.64
C ALA A 86 1.29 6.56 3.26
N SER A 87 0.83 5.71 4.18
CA SER A 87 -0.27 4.76 3.94
C SER A 87 -1.57 5.49 3.58
N PHE A 88 -1.90 6.55 4.31
CA PHE A 88 -3.08 7.37 4.02
C PHE A 88 -2.96 8.06 2.66
N ALA A 89 -1.82 8.68 2.36
CA ALA A 89 -1.57 9.33 1.08
C ALA A 89 -1.64 8.34 -0.09
N VAL A 90 -1.08 7.14 0.06
CA VAL A 90 -1.20 6.06 -0.94
C VAL A 90 -2.66 5.67 -1.12
N GLY A 91 -3.42 5.48 -0.03
CA GLY A 91 -4.85 5.19 -0.07
C GLY A 91 -5.61 6.23 -0.91
N VAL A 92 -5.39 7.52 -0.63
CA VAL A 92 -6.02 8.64 -1.33
C VAL A 92 -5.60 8.72 -2.79
N LEU A 93 -4.33 8.50 -3.13
CA LEU A 93 -3.87 8.70 -4.52
C LEU A 93 -4.13 7.47 -5.41
N TYR A 94 -4.21 6.27 -4.83
CA TYR A 94 -4.32 5.02 -5.56
C TYR A 94 -5.68 4.33 -5.37
N PRO A 95 -5.88 3.37 -4.45
CA PRO A 95 -7.08 2.53 -4.47
C PRO A 95 -8.38 3.33 -4.29
N TRP A 96 -8.40 4.38 -3.47
CA TRP A 96 -9.61 5.19 -3.29
C TRP A 96 -9.88 6.10 -4.48
N ASN A 97 -8.85 6.69 -5.09
CA ASN A 97 -9.01 7.43 -6.34
C ASN A 97 -9.50 6.50 -7.47
N ALA A 98 -8.97 5.28 -7.57
CA ALA A 98 -9.41 4.30 -8.56
C ALA A 98 -10.87 3.86 -8.34
N LYS A 99 -11.28 3.67 -7.08
CA LYS A 99 -12.65 3.25 -6.72
C LYS A 99 -13.68 4.36 -6.89
N PHE A 100 -13.36 5.58 -6.45
CA PHE A 100 -14.33 6.68 -6.35
C PHE A 100 -14.18 7.72 -7.47
N GLY A 101 -13.06 7.73 -8.20
CA GLY A 101 -12.84 8.58 -9.36
C GLY A 101 -12.75 10.09 -9.09
N TYR A 102 -12.45 10.52 -7.86
CA TYR A 102 -12.46 11.94 -7.49
C TYR A 102 -11.27 12.76 -7.99
N ILE A 103 -10.15 12.14 -8.40
CA ILE A 103 -9.04 12.82 -9.10
C ILE A 103 -8.98 12.37 -10.56
N THR A 104 -9.09 11.07 -10.80
CA THR A 104 -8.95 10.47 -12.14
C THR A 104 -10.21 9.68 -12.49
N PRO A 105 -11.25 10.36 -13.01
CA PRO A 105 -12.52 9.71 -13.33
C PRO A 105 -12.38 8.76 -14.53
N GLY A 106 -13.18 7.69 -14.54
CA GLY A 106 -13.30 6.79 -15.70
C GLY A 106 -12.15 5.80 -15.89
N LEU A 107 -11.39 5.49 -14.83
CA LEU A 107 -10.39 4.42 -14.90
C LEU A 107 -11.06 3.07 -15.19
N PRO A 108 -10.52 2.24 -16.11
CA PRO A 108 -11.09 0.96 -16.49
C PRO A 108 -10.76 -0.11 -15.43
N VAL A 109 -11.27 0.07 -14.22
CA VAL A 109 -11.00 -0.76 -13.06
C VAL A 109 -11.70 -2.12 -13.16
N LYS A 110 -11.01 -3.19 -12.78
CA LYS A 110 -11.58 -4.53 -12.67
C LYS A 110 -12.33 -4.71 -11.34
N TYR A 111 -13.38 -3.92 -11.09
CA TYR A 111 -14.21 -4.11 -9.89
C TYR A 111 -15.38 -5.08 -10.14
N PRO A 112 -15.74 -5.91 -9.12
CA PRO A 112 -15.10 -5.99 -7.81
C PRO A 112 -13.83 -6.86 -7.84
N MET A 113 -12.73 -6.37 -7.26
CA MET A 113 -11.46 -7.10 -7.14
C MET A 113 -11.58 -8.19 -6.07
N HIS A 114 -12.26 -9.31 -6.38
CA HIS A 114 -12.62 -10.35 -5.39
C HIS A 114 -11.47 -11.07 -4.67
N TYR A 115 -10.20 -10.83 -5.05
CA TYR A 115 -9.05 -11.59 -4.54
C TYR A 115 -8.01 -10.74 -3.80
N VAL A 116 -8.23 -9.42 -3.64
CA VAL A 116 -7.33 -8.53 -2.90
C VAL A 116 -8.13 -7.86 -1.78
N PRO A 117 -7.66 -7.89 -0.52
CA PRO A 117 -8.30 -7.13 0.56
C PRO A 117 -8.34 -5.64 0.20
N GLU A 118 -9.52 -5.03 0.26
CA GLU A 118 -9.74 -3.58 0.09
C GLU A 118 -9.32 -2.79 1.33
#